data_AF-A0AAJ7ISM1-F1
#
_entry.id   AF-A0AAJ7ISM1-F1
#
_cell.length_a   1.000
_cell.length_b   1.000
_cell.length_c   1.000
_cell.angle_alpha   90.00
_cell.angle_beta   90.00
_cell.angle_gamma   90.00
#
_symmetry.space_group_name_H-M   'P 1'
#
loop_
_entity.id
_entity.type
_entity.pdbx_description
1 polymer ?
#
loop_
_entity_poly.entity_id
_entity_poly.type
_entity_poly.pdbx_seq_one_letter_code
_entity_poly.pdbx_strand_id
1 'polypeptide(L)'
;MRIIFLSSNNIISVFNPRLKDSRKLVQAFSVDRIYLDHDKQGLVPDYRHWQIPLGRRFRAMKLWFVLRLYGVEGLQKHIRHTIKLAQFFESYIKSDSRFEIVTDSMMGLICFRMKVYAIYGNI
;
A
#
# COMPACT_ATOMS: atom_id res chain seq x y z
N MET A 1 -1.47 9.42 17.02
CA MET A 1 -1.57 8.60 15.79
C MET A 1 -0.17 8.10 15.43
N ARG A 2 0.18 6.85 15.80
CA ARG A 2 1.52 6.27 15.55
C ARG A 2 1.42 5.30 14.38
N ILE A 3 2.06 5.64 13.26
CA ILE A 3 2.10 4.87 12.01
C ILE A 3 3.38 4.05 12.00
N ILE A 4 3.28 2.72 11.78
CA ILE A 4 4.42 1.80 11.75
C ILE A 4 4.64 1.33 10.32
N PHE A 5 5.85 1.53 9.81
CA PHE A 5 6.22 1.12 8.45
C PHE A 5 6.87 -0.27 8.44
N LEU A 6 6.15 -1.31 8.03
CA LEU A 6 6.71 -2.66 7.84
C LEU A 6 7.41 -2.77 6.47
N SER A 7 8.43 -3.63 6.38
CA SER A 7 9.32 -3.74 5.21
C SER A 7 9.20 -5.10 4.54
N SER A 8 8.72 -5.11 3.30
CA SER A 8 9.15 -6.10 2.31
C SER A 8 9.28 -5.39 0.96
N ASN A 9 10.40 -5.63 0.27
CA ASN A 9 10.81 -5.19 -1.07
C ASN A 9 10.08 -3.99 -1.70
N ASN A 10 10.73 -2.81 -1.70
CA ASN A 10 10.33 -1.53 -2.32
C ASN A 10 8.96 -0.94 -1.94
N ILE A 11 8.13 -1.66 -1.20
CA ILE A 11 6.81 -1.22 -0.78
C ILE A 11 6.93 -0.56 0.59
N ILE A 12 6.35 0.64 0.75
CA ILE A 12 6.11 1.24 2.06
C ILE A 12 4.76 0.72 2.54
N SER A 13 4.74 -0.37 3.30
CA SER A 13 3.52 -0.85 3.92
C SER A 13 3.38 -0.21 5.30
N VAL A 14 2.23 0.40 5.55
CA VAL A 14 1.82 0.77 6.90
C VAL A 14 1.04 -0.40 7.45
N PHE A 15 1.58 -1.03 8.50
CA PHE A 15 0.80 -2.00 9.24
C PHE A 15 -0.03 -1.23 10.25
N ASN A 16 -1.33 -1.16 9.99
CA ASN A 16 -2.32 -0.76 10.98
C ASN A 16 -3.14 -1.99 11.38
N PRO A 17 -2.57 -2.88 12.22
CA PRO A 17 -3.44 -3.78 12.93
C PRO A 17 -4.26 -2.89 13.87
N ARG A 18 -5.48 -3.26 14.19
CA ARG A 18 -6.22 -2.63 15.29
C ARG A 18 -5.58 -2.96 16.65
N LEU A 19 -4.25 -2.87 16.77
CA LEU A 19 -3.51 -2.90 18.02
C LEU A 19 -3.77 -1.58 18.72
N LYS A 20 -4.89 -1.52 19.42
CA LYS A 20 -5.10 -0.50 20.47
C LYS A 20 -3.97 -0.56 21.50
N ASP A 21 -3.42 -1.75 21.74
CA ASP A 21 -2.33 -1.95 22.68
C ASP A 21 -1.04 -2.38 21.98
N SER A 22 -0.12 -1.42 21.87
CA SER A 22 1.22 -1.64 21.30
C SER A 22 2.09 -2.55 22.17
N ARG A 23 1.77 -2.72 23.46
CA ARG A 23 2.60 -3.49 24.41
C ARG A 23 2.57 -4.98 24.10
N LYS A 24 1.43 -5.49 23.62
CA LYS A 24 1.27 -6.91 23.22
C LYS A 24 2.23 -7.31 22.10
N LEU A 25 2.48 -6.39 21.18
CA LEU A 25 3.39 -6.65 20.06
C LEU A 25 4.85 -6.58 20.51
N VAL A 26 5.19 -5.65 21.41
CA VAL A 26 6.52 -5.61 22.03
C VAL A 26 6.81 -6.88 22.84
N GLN A 27 5.84 -7.36 23.62
CA GLN A 27 5.97 -8.61 24.40
C GLN A 27 6.11 -9.86 23.52
N ALA A 28 5.42 -9.92 22.38
CA ALA A 28 5.52 -11.06 21.47
C ALA A 28 6.88 -11.14 20.75
N PHE A 29 7.55 -10.00 20.56
CA PHE A 29 8.83 -9.89 19.86
C PHE A 29 9.99 -9.40 20.76
N SER A 30 9.82 -9.46 22.08
CA SER A 30 10.88 -9.12 23.02
C SER A 30 11.90 -10.25 23.03
N VAL A 31 13.11 -9.96 22.55
CA VAL A 31 14.27 -10.85 22.62
C VAL A 31 15.42 -10.00 23.15
N ASP A 32 15.71 -10.16 24.43
CA ASP A 32 16.75 -9.40 25.09
C ASP A 32 18.09 -10.12 24.91
N ARG A 33 19.01 -9.47 24.21
CA ARG A 33 20.35 -9.98 23.91
C ARG A 33 21.37 -9.08 24.60
N ILE A 34 22.34 -9.69 25.28
CA ILE A 34 23.37 -9.00 26.06
C ILE A 34 24.18 -8.00 25.21
N TYR A 35 24.39 -8.30 23.92
CA TYR A 35 25.14 -7.45 22.99
C TYR A 35 24.33 -6.26 22.42
N LEU A 36 23.06 -6.15 22.78
CA LEU A 36 22.15 -5.13 22.26
C LEU A 36 21.73 -4.12 23.33
N ASP A 37 22.41 -4.17 24.47
CA ASP A 37 22.20 -3.30 25.61
C ASP A 37 22.58 -1.85 25.28
N HIS A 38 21.79 -0.91 25.78
CA HIS A 38 22.05 0.52 25.57
C HIS A 38 21.53 1.34 26.74
N ASP A 39 22.27 2.38 27.12
CA ASP A 39 22.00 3.23 28.29
C ASP A 39 20.68 4.01 28.20
N LYS A 40 19.95 3.93 27.09
CA LYS A 40 18.71 4.67 26.82
C LYS A 40 17.47 3.77 26.80
N GLN A 41 17.57 2.53 27.29
CA GLN A 41 16.43 1.62 27.38
C GLN A 41 15.32 2.24 28.25
N GLY A 42 14.13 2.39 27.67
CA GLY A 42 12.95 2.94 28.34
C GLY A 42 12.62 4.41 28.07
N LEU A 43 13.58 5.22 27.58
CA LEU A 43 13.35 6.64 27.24
C LEU A 43 12.69 6.82 25.86
N VAL A 44 13.00 5.93 24.92
CA VAL A 44 12.50 5.97 23.54
C VAL A 44 11.97 4.57 23.17
N PRO A 45 10.81 4.46 22.48
CA PRO A 45 10.32 3.17 22.03
C PRO A 45 11.29 2.52 21.05
N ASP A 46 11.76 1.33 21.41
CA ASP A 46 12.58 0.51 20.52
C ASP A 46 11.70 -0.15 19.45
N TYR A 47 11.73 0.44 18.26
CA TYR A 47 11.00 -0.07 17.09
C TYR A 47 11.49 -1.44 16.57
N ARG A 48 12.54 -2.00 17.18
CA ARG A 48 13.09 -3.34 16.88
C ARG A 48 12.06 -4.43 17.20
N HIS A 49 11.36 -4.28 18.32
CA HIS A 49 10.32 -5.20 18.76
C HIS A 49 9.02 -5.05 17.97
N TRP A 50 8.98 -4.15 16.96
CA TRP A 50 7.77 -3.89 16.17
C TRP A 50 7.75 -4.67 14.86
N GLN A 51 8.83 -5.39 14.55
CA GLN A 51 9.02 -6.16 13.32
C GLN A 51 9.79 -7.45 13.62
N ILE A 52 9.63 -8.44 12.75
CA ILE A 52 10.35 -9.72 12.84
C ILE A 52 11.87 -9.56 12.60
N PRO A 53 12.35 -8.77 11.60
CA PRO A 53 13.79 -8.57 11.40
C PRO A 53 14.38 -7.50 12.35
N LEU A 54 15.58 -7.76 12.88
CA LEU A 54 16.32 -6.80 13.74
C LEU A 54 16.78 -5.54 12.98
N GLY A 55 17.06 -5.65 11.69
CA GLY A 55 17.50 -4.55 10.83
C GLY A 55 16.35 -3.91 10.04
N ARG A 56 16.28 -2.57 10.00
CA ARG A 56 15.30 -1.83 9.19
C ARG A 56 15.95 -0.73 8.35
N ARG A 57 15.45 -0.53 7.13
CA ARG A 57 15.83 0.61 6.27
C ARG A 57 15.01 1.85 6.65
N PHE A 58 15.60 3.05 6.56
CA PHE A 58 14.93 4.32 6.85
C PHE A 58 13.94 4.72 5.73
N ARG A 59 12.82 4.02 5.61
CA ARG A 59 11.80 4.29 4.58
C ARG A 59 10.85 5.44 4.95
N ALA A 60 10.82 5.83 6.22
CA ALA A 60 10.05 6.97 6.70
C ALA A 60 10.48 8.29 6.02
N MET A 61 11.77 8.45 5.66
CA MET A 61 12.27 9.65 4.98
C MET A 61 11.61 9.82 3.61
N LYS A 62 11.50 8.74 2.84
CA LYS A 62 10.86 8.79 1.51
C LYS A 62 9.41 9.25 1.64
N LEU A 63 8.65 8.69 2.59
CA LEU A 63 7.28 9.10 2.80
C LEU A 63 7.16 10.52 3.34
N TRP A 64 8.05 10.93 4.26
CA TRP A 64 8.06 12.27 4.81
C TRP A 64 8.27 13.33 3.72
N PHE A 65 9.19 13.10 2.78
CA PHE A 65 9.35 13.97 1.62
C PHE A 65 8.10 14.01 0.75
N VAL A 66 7.48 12.87 0.45
CA VAL A 66 6.23 12.83 -0.34
C VAL A 66 5.12 13.65 0.35
N LEU A 67 4.92 13.46 1.66
CA LEU A 67 3.90 14.19 2.42
C LEU A 67 4.20 15.69 2.49
N ARG A 68 5.47 16.07 2.63
CA ARG A 68 5.89 17.49 2.73
C ARG A 68 5.83 18.20 1.38
N LEU A 69 6.19 17.54 0.30
CA LEU A 69 6.22 18.10 -1.06
C LEU A 69 4.82 18.22 -1.66
N TYR A 70 4.02 17.16 -1.60
CA TYR A 70 2.70 17.13 -2.22
C TYR A 70 1.57 17.57 -1.28
N GLY A 71 1.76 17.44 0.03
CA GLY A 71 0.71 17.67 1.01
C GLY A 71 -0.46 16.69 0.89
N VAL A 72 -1.48 16.89 1.73
CA VAL A 72 -2.69 16.06 1.71
C VAL A 72 -3.51 16.32 0.46
N GLU A 73 -3.67 17.59 0.07
CA GLU A 73 -4.47 17.98 -1.09
C GLU A 73 -3.86 17.47 -2.41
N GLY A 74 -2.53 17.53 -2.55
CA GLY A 74 -1.84 17.01 -3.73
C GLY A 74 -2.02 15.50 -3.90
N LEU A 75 -1.92 14.75 -2.80
CA LEU A 75 -2.17 13.31 -2.81
C LEU A 75 -3.64 12.98 -3.14
N GLN A 76 -4.60 13.69 -2.55
CA GLN A 76 -6.02 13.53 -2.88
C GLN A 76 -6.29 13.85 -4.35
N LYS A 77 -5.72 14.94 -4.87
CA LYS A 77 -5.86 15.34 -6.28
C LYS A 77 -5.26 14.29 -7.21
N HIS A 78 -4.09 13.74 -6.87
CA HIS A 78 -3.46 12.68 -7.64
C HIS A 78 -4.34 11.44 -7.72
N ILE A 79 -4.87 10.96 -6.58
CA ILE A 79 -5.78 9.81 -6.53
C ILE A 79 -7.04 10.06 -7.37
N ARG A 80 -7.70 11.22 -7.17
CA ARG A 80 -8.90 11.58 -7.95
C ARG A 80 -8.61 11.66 -9.45
N HIS A 81 -7.43 12.15 -9.84
CA HIS A 81 -7.03 12.22 -11.23
C HIS A 81 -6.85 10.81 -11.84
N THR A 82 -6.19 9.89 -11.14
CA THR A 82 -6.05 8.50 -11.59
C THR A 82 -7.41 7.82 -11.75
N ILE A 83 -8.35 8.05 -10.83
CA ILE A 83 -9.72 7.53 -10.93
C ILE A 83 -10.44 8.11 -12.16
N LYS A 84 -10.31 9.42 -12.42
CA LYS A 84 -10.89 10.05 -13.63
C LYS A 84 -10.31 9.44 -14.91
N LEU A 85 -9.00 9.22 -14.97
CA LEU A 85 -8.36 8.59 -16.13
C LEU A 85 -8.88 7.17 -16.36
N ALA A 86 -9.08 6.40 -15.30
CA ALA A 86 -9.74 5.10 -15.41
C ALA A 86 -11.16 5.25 -15.99
N GLN A 87 -12.00 6.13 -15.43
CA GLN A 87 -13.36 6.35 -15.95
C GLN A 87 -13.40 6.76 -17.43
N PHE A 88 -12.45 7.61 -17.87
CA PHE A 88 -12.31 7.92 -19.29
C PHE A 88 -11.99 6.69 -20.12
N PHE A 89 -11.02 5.88 -19.68
CA PHE A 89 -10.67 4.63 -20.37
C PHE A 89 -11.84 3.64 -20.41
N GLU A 90 -12.64 3.56 -19.34
CA GLU A 90 -13.87 2.77 -19.30
C GLU A 90 -14.88 3.22 -20.36
N SER A 91 -15.07 4.54 -20.54
CA SER A 91 -15.95 5.07 -21.59
C SER A 91 -15.47 4.72 -23.00
N TYR A 92 -14.16 4.69 -23.24
CA TYR A 92 -13.60 4.26 -24.52
C TYR A 92 -13.87 2.78 -24.78
N ILE A 93 -13.69 1.93 -23.77
CA ILE A 93 -13.99 0.49 -23.87
C ILE A 93 -15.48 0.27 -24.15
N LYS A 94 -16.37 1.01 -23.47
CA LYS A 94 -17.83 0.92 -23.70
C LYS A 94 -18.24 1.36 -25.11
N SER A 95 -17.49 2.28 -25.73
CA SER A 95 -17.77 2.74 -27.09
C SER A 95 -17.42 1.72 -28.17
N ASP A 96 -16.57 0.74 -27.86
CA ASP A 96 -16.09 -0.27 -28.80
C ASP A 96 -16.79 -1.62 -28.56
N SER A 97 -17.52 -2.10 -29.57
CA SER A 97 -18.31 -3.33 -29.48
C SER A 97 -17.46 -4.60 -29.32
N ARG A 98 -16.15 -4.52 -29.59
CA ARG A 98 -15.18 -5.62 -29.49
C ARG A 98 -14.79 -5.94 -28.06
N PHE A 99 -15.06 -5.06 -27.10
CA PHE A 99 -14.68 -5.27 -25.71
C PHE A 99 -15.91 -5.40 -24.81
N GLU A 100 -15.72 -6.07 -23.68
CA GLU A 100 -16.70 -6.16 -22.60
C GLU A 100 -16.02 -5.92 -21.26
N ILE A 101 -16.74 -5.26 -20.36
CA ILE A 101 -16.26 -5.00 -18.99
C ILE A 101 -16.73 -6.16 -18.12
N VAL A 102 -15.79 -6.81 -17.44
CA VAL A 102 -16.05 -8.04 -16.67
C VAL A 102 -16.57 -7.73 -15.26
N THR A 103 -16.11 -6.61 -14.68
CA THR A 103 -16.51 -6.16 -13.34
C THR A 103 -16.57 -4.64 -13.29
N ASP A 104 -17.38 -4.10 -12.38
CA ASP A 104 -17.44 -2.66 -12.13
C ASP A 104 -16.05 -2.10 -11.78
N SER A 105 -15.74 -0.94 -12.35
CA SER A 105 -14.48 -0.23 -12.11
C SER A 105 -14.40 0.21 -10.65
N MET A 106 -13.36 -0.22 -9.94
CA MET A 106 -13.08 0.22 -8.57
C MET A 106 -11.79 1.02 -8.54
N MET A 107 -11.90 2.28 -8.11
CA MET A 107 -10.78 3.24 -8.06
C MET A 107 -10.13 3.45 -9.44
N GLY A 108 -8.86 3.07 -9.58
CA GLY A 108 -8.07 3.21 -10.80
C GLY A 108 -7.89 1.91 -11.58
N LEU A 109 -8.65 0.85 -11.26
CA LEU A 109 -8.51 -0.47 -11.85
C LEU A 109 -9.75 -0.82 -12.69
N ILE A 110 -9.53 -1.23 -13.94
CA ILE A 110 -10.58 -1.66 -14.88
C ILE A 110 -10.25 -3.05 -15.39
N CYS A 111 -11.21 -3.97 -15.23
CA CYS A 111 -11.12 -5.33 -15.74
C CYS A 111 -12.01 -5.44 -17.00
N PHE A 112 -11.37 -5.59 -18.15
CA PHE A 112 -12.07 -5.77 -19.43
C PHE A 112 -11.52 -6.98 -20.18
N ARG A 113 -12.31 -7.52 -21.10
CA ARG A 113 -11.99 -8.64 -21.96
C ARG A 113 -12.35 -8.32 -23.41
N MET A 114 -11.64 -8.91 -24.36
CA MET A 114 -11.99 -8.83 -25.78
C MET A 114 -13.01 -9.93 -26.12
N LYS A 115 -14.08 -9.57 -26.81
CA LYS A 115 -15.05 -10.52 -27.34
C LYS A 115 -14.42 -11.26 -28.51
N VAL A 116 -14.40 -12.58 -28.43
CA VAL A 116 -13.97 -13.43 -29.55
C VAL A 116 -15.15 -13.52 -30.51
N TYR A 117 -15.01 -12.92 -31.70
CA TYR A 117 -15.94 -13.20 -32.80
C TYR A 117 -15.60 -14.57 -33.35
N ALA A 118 -16.48 -15.55 -33.13
CA ALA A 118 -16.40 -16.83 -33.81
C ALA A 118 -16.64 -16.58 -35.31
N ILE A 119 -15.55 -16.52 -36.09
CA ILE A 119 -15.61 -16.40 -37.55
C ILE A 119 -15.47 -17.83 -38.12
N TYR A 120 -16.62 -18.41 -38.53
CA TYR A 120 -16.86 -19.66 -39.28
C TYR A 120 -16.46 -21.02 -38.63
N GLY A 121 -17.27 -22.09 -38.68
CA GLY A 121 -18.47 -22.27 -39.48
C GLY A 121 -19.32 -23.49 -39.11
N ASN A 122 -20.56 -23.38 -39.59
CA ASN A 122 -21.46 -24.44 -40.00
C ASN A 122 -20.71 -25.73 -40.41
N ILE A 123 -20.91 -26.81 -39.66
CA ILE A 123 -21.00 -28.20 -40.15
C ILE A 123 -22.19 -28.81 -39.41
#